data_AF-A0A257JJ64-F1
#
_entry.id   AF-A0A257JJ64-F1
#
_cell.length_a   1.000
_cell.length_b   1.000
_cell.length_c   1.000
_cell.angle_alpha   90.00
_cell.angle_beta   90.00
_cell.angle_gamma   90.00
#
_symmetry.space_group_name_H-M   'P 1'
#
loop_
_entity.id
_entity.type
_entity.pdbx_description
1 polymer ?
#
loop_
_entity_poly.entity_id
_entity_poly.type
_entity_poly.pdbx_seq_one_letter_code
_entity_poly.pdbx_strand_id
1 'polypeptide(L)'
;MRGAIERQLAPLGQKVYAVVNYDHFVLDPDVADDWAAMVRELVDRHYIDVTRYSTSGFLRAKLGPALAARGVAPHIFESAEEARAALRPPPAT
;
A
#
# COMPACT_ATOMS: atom_id res chain seq x y z
N MET A 1 9.00 8.53 -3.86
CA MET A 1 7.77 8.04 -3.17
C MET A 1 7.79 8.37 -1.67
N ARG A 2 8.62 7.71 -0.85
CA ARG A 2 8.69 7.90 0.62
C ARG A 2 8.61 9.36 1.10
N GLY A 3 9.53 10.20 0.66
CA GLY A 3 9.59 11.59 1.13
C GLY A 3 8.33 12.42 0.80
N ALA A 4 7.59 12.07 -0.26
CA ALA A 4 6.31 12.73 -0.55
C ALA A 4 5.22 12.30 0.44
N ILE A 5 5.18 11.01 0.80
CA ILE A 5 4.24 10.49 1.80
C ILE A 5 4.55 11.08 3.18
N GLU A 6 5.82 11.05 3.59
CA GLU A 6 6.23 11.57 4.90
C GLU A 6 5.95 13.06 5.05
N ARG A 7 6.19 13.88 4.01
CA ARG A 7 5.85 15.32 4.04
C ARG A 7 4.36 15.58 4.24
N GLN A 8 3.49 14.72 3.72
CA GLN A 8 2.04 14.89 3.83
C GLN A 8 1.50 14.35 5.14
N LEU A 9 2.02 13.22 5.62
CA LEU A 9 1.47 12.51 6.77
C LEU A 9 2.12 12.89 8.10
N ALA A 10 3.41 13.27 8.11
CA ALA A 10 4.10 13.65 9.34
C ALA A 10 3.43 14.83 10.08
N PRO A 11 2.96 15.90 9.40
CA PRO A 11 2.28 17.00 10.09
C PRO A 11 0.95 16.62 10.74
N LEU A 12 0.33 15.50 10.35
CA LEU A 12 -0.96 15.08 10.91
C LEU A 12 -0.85 14.55 12.34
N GLY A 13 0.36 14.15 12.77
CA GLY A 13 0.60 13.64 14.13
C GLY A 13 -0.12 12.33 14.48
N GLN A 14 -0.77 11.70 13.50
CA GLN A 14 -1.56 10.47 13.69
C GLN A 14 -1.47 9.57 12.45
N LYS A 15 -1.76 8.28 12.65
CA LYS A 15 -1.91 7.33 11.55
C LYS A 15 -3.23 7.54 10.83
N VAL A 16 -3.29 7.14 9.56
CA VAL A 16 -4.46 7.31 8.69
C VAL A 16 -4.87 6.00 8.03
N TYR A 17 -6.11 5.91 7.55
CA TYR A 17 -6.52 4.87 6.62
C TYR A 17 -6.06 5.26 5.21
N ALA A 18 -5.60 4.30 4.40
CA ALA A 18 -5.10 4.57 3.06
C ALA A 18 -5.64 3.61 2.00
N VAL A 19 -5.92 4.15 0.80
CA VAL A 19 -6.12 3.38 -0.42
C VAL A 19 -4.99 3.73 -1.39
N VAL A 20 -4.22 2.72 -1.82
CA VAL A 20 -3.07 2.92 -2.73
C VAL A 20 -3.41 2.43 -4.14
N ASN A 21 -3.22 3.30 -5.13
CA ASN A 21 -3.31 2.95 -6.55
C ASN A 21 -1.93 2.56 -7.10
N TYR A 22 -1.81 1.37 -7.71
CA TYR A 22 -0.62 0.93 -8.42
C TYR A 22 -0.77 0.93 -9.95
N ASP A 23 -1.85 1.48 -10.51
CA ASP A 23 -1.94 1.64 -11.95
C ASP A 23 -0.75 2.44 -12.48
N HIS A 24 -0.20 1.96 -13.61
CA HIS A 24 1.01 2.49 -14.23
C HIS A 24 2.28 2.44 -13.36
N PHE A 25 2.25 1.70 -12.24
CA PHE A 25 3.45 1.48 -11.43
C PHE A 25 4.37 0.46 -12.10
N VAL A 26 5.65 0.81 -12.14
CA VAL A 26 6.73 -0.06 -12.63
C VAL A 26 7.64 -0.37 -11.45
N LEU A 27 7.81 -1.66 -11.17
CA LEU A 27 8.77 -2.15 -10.19
C LEU A 27 9.94 -2.79 -10.93
N ASP A 28 11.13 -2.22 -10.80
CA ASP A 28 12.36 -2.87 -11.24
C ASP A 28 12.62 -4.09 -10.33
N PRO A 29 12.84 -5.31 -10.87
CA PRO A 29 13.16 -6.49 -10.07
C PRO A 29 14.33 -6.29 -9.12
N ASP A 30 15.35 -5.51 -9.51
CA ASP A 30 16.58 -5.34 -8.74
C ASP A 30 16.36 -4.54 -7.45
N VAL A 31 15.27 -3.77 -7.37
CA VAL A 31 14.91 -2.97 -6.19
C VAL A 31 13.62 -3.44 -5.52
N ALA A 32 13.09 -4.59 -5.93
CA ALA A 32 11.80 -5.09 -5.44
C ALA A 32 11.81 -5.31 -3.91
N ASP A 33 12.92 -5.82 -3.38
CA ASP A 33 13.08 -6.09 -1.97
C ASP A 33 13.20 -4.80 -1.14
N ASP A 34 14.03 -3.84 -1.58
CA ASP A 34 14.19 -2.52 -0.97
C ASP A 34 12.88 -1.73 -0.98
N TRP A 35 12.14 -1.81 -2.09
CA TRP A 35 10.80 -1.22 -2.20
C TRP A 35 9.83 -1.84 -1.20
N ALA A 36 9.82 -3.17 -1.07
CA ALA A 36 8.93 -3.85 -0.13
C ALA A 36 9.29 -3.50 1.33
N ALA A 37 10.58 -3.40 1.66
CA ALA A 37 11.06 -2.93 2.96
C ALA A 37 10.61 -1.47 3.24
N MET A 38 10.72 -0.59 2.25
CA MET A 38 10.22 0.78 2.34
C MET A 38 8.69 0.81 2.57
N VAL A 39 7.93 0.01 1.83
CA VAL A 39 6.47 -0.07 2.02
C VAL A 39 6.14 -0.55 3.42
N ARG A 40 6.85 -1.56 3.94
CA ARG A 40 6.64 -2.06 5.30
C ARG A 40 6.77 -0.96 6.34
N GLU A 41 7.84 -0.17 6.28
CA GLU A 41 8.04 0.94 7.22
C GLU A 41 6.95 2.00 7.12
N LEU A 42 6.48 2.31 5.90
CA LEU A 42 5.40 3.28 5.70
C LEU A 42 4.09 2.79 6.31
N VAL A 43 3.77 1.50 6.13
CA VAL A 43 2.59 0.86 6.74
C VAL A 43 2.67 0.95 8.25
N ASP A 44 3.79 0.51 8.84
CA ASP A 44 3.95 0.46 10.29
C ASP A 44 3.89 1.85 10.93
N ARG A 45 4.42 2.88 10.27
CA ARG A 45 4.52 4.24 10.83
C ARG A 45 3.29 5.10 10.56
N HIS A 46 2.66 4.99 9.40
CA HIS A 46 1.68 5.97 8.94
C HIS A 46 0.27 5.43 8.77
N TYR A 47 0.05 4.12 8.68
CA TYR A 47 -1.27 3.58 8.37
C TYR A 47 -1.90 2.83 9.54
N ILE A 48 -3.18 3.10 9.79
CA ILE A 48 -4.02 2.27 10.66
C ILE A 48 -4.38 0.99 9.91
N ASP A 49 -4.84 1.17 8.68
CA ASP A 49 -5.05 0.10 7.70
C ASP A 49 -4.82 0.64 6.28
N VAL A 50 -4.46 -0.25 5.36
CA VAL A 50 -4.22 0.11 3.97
C VAL A 50 -4.70 -0.99 3.02
N THR A 51 -5.54 -0.58 2.06
CA THR A 51 -5.91 -1.40 0.91
C THR A 51 -5.24 -0.86 -0.35
N ARG A 52 -5.11 -1.72 -1.35
CA ARG A 52 -4.33 -1.43 -2.56
C ARG A 52 -5.08 -1.96 -3.76
N TYR A 53 -4.96 -1.31 -4.91
CA TYR A 53 -5.54 -1.83 -6.15
C TYR A 53 -4.63 -1.60 -7.35
N SER A 54 -4.84 -2.41 -8.37
CA SER A 54 -4.44 -2.10 -9.74
C SER A 54 -5.35 -2.85 -10.71
N THR A 55 -5.66 -2.21 -11.82
CA THR A 55 -6.37 -2.81 -12.96
C THR A 55 -5.52 -3.87 -13.68
N SER A 56 -4.19 -3.82 -13.56
CA SER A 56 -3.27 -4.78 -14.20
C SER A 56 -3.11 -6.07 -13.41
N GLY A 57 -3.69 -7.17 -13.90
CA GLY A 57 -3.55 -8.50 -13.28
C GLY A 57 -2.10 -8.99 -13.18
N PHE A 58 -1.27 -8.70 -14.19
CA PHE A 58 0.16 -9.02 -14.16
C PHE A 58 0.89 -8.29 -13.03
N LEU A 59 0.58 -7.00 -12.84
CA LEU A 59 1.19 -6.22 -11.77
C LEU A 59 0.76 -6.74 -10.40
N ARG A 60 -0.53 -7.09 -10.21
CA ARG A 60 -1.00 -7.73 -8.98
C ARG A 60 -0.21 -9.00 -8.66
N ALA A 61 0.00 -9.86 -9.66
CA ALA A 61 0.77 -11.09 -9.49
C ALA A 61 2.25 -10.86 -9.16
N LYS A 62 2.84 -9.74 -9.61
CA LYS A 62 4.24 -9.36 -9.30
C LYS A 62 4.38 -8.75 -7.90
N LEU A 63 3.50 -7.83 -7.54
CA LEU A 63 3.61 -7.06 -6.29
C LEU A 63 3.22 -7.90 -5.06
N GLY A 64 2.24 -8.79 -5.18
CA GLY A 64 1.77 -9.62 -4.08
C GLY A 64 2.90 -10.40 -3.37
N PRO A 65 3.71 -11.20 -4.10
CA PRO A 65 4.84 -11.93 -3.52
C PRO A 65 5.90 -11.01 -2.88
N ALA A 66 6.23 -9.88 -3.51
CA ALA A 66 7.22 -8.94 -2.97
C ALA A 66 6.75 -8.34 -1.63
N LEU A 67 5.47 -7.99 -1.51
CA LEU A 67 4.88 -7.52 -0.27
C LEU A 67 4.83 -8.62 0.81
N ALA A 68 4.42 -9.84 0.42
CA ALA A 68 4.34 -10.98 1.32
C ALA A 68 5.70 -11.33 1.93
N ALA A 69 6.78 -11.26 1.13
CA ALA A 69 8.15 -11.55 1.58
C ALA A 69 8.61 -10.64 2.73
N ARG A 70 8.02 -9.45 2.89
CA ARG A 70 8.30 -8.51 3.98
C ARG A 70 7.16 -8.42 5.01
N GLY A 71 6.27 -9.41 5.02
CA GLY A 71 5.15 -9.51 5.96
C GLY A 71 4.13 -8.39 5.82
N VAL A 72 4.04 -7.75 4.64
CA VAL A 72 3.01 -6.76 4.32
C VAL A 72 1.83 -7.50 3.69
N ALA A 73 0.60 -7.12 4.06
CA ALA A 73 -0.61 -7.71 3.48
C ALA A 73 -0.54 -7.66 1.94
N PRO A 74 -0.49 -8.82 1.25
CA PRO A 74 -0.15 -8.87 -0.18
C PRO A 74 -1.35 -8.65 -1.08
N HIS A 75 -2.56 -8.55 -0.51
CA HIS A 75 -3.77 -8.44 -1.28
C HIS A 75 -3.85 -7.09 -1.99
N ILE A 76 -4.09 -7.16 -3.31
CA ILE A 76 -4.27 -6.02 -4.20
C ILE A 76 -5.56 -6.28 -4.97
N PHE A 77 -6.53 -5.39 -4.84
CA PHE A 77 -7.83 -5.45 -5.49
C PHE A 77 -7.73 -5.08 -6.98
N GLU A 78 -8.76 -5.43 -7.74
CA GLU A 78 -8.78 -5.14 -9.18
C GLU A 78 -9.26 -3.71 -9.45
N SER A 79 -10.02 -3.13 -8.52
CA SER A 79 -10.58 -1.79 -8.65
C SER A 79 -10.41 -0.93 -7.39
N ALA A 80 -10.52 0.39 -7.60
CA ALA A 80 -10.55 1.36 -6.52
C ALA A 80 -11.81 1.22 -5.64
N GLU A 81 -12.92 0.74 -6.20
CA GLU A 81 -14.18 0.52 -5.47
C GLU A 81 -14.01 -0.62 -4.46
N GLU A 82 -13.50 -1.77 -4.90
CA GLU A 82 -13.23 -2.91 -4.03
C GLU A 82 -12.25 -2.55 -2.91
N ALA A 83 -11.16 -1.84 -3.24
CA ALA A 83 -10.19 -1.41 -2.24
C ALA A 83 -10.80 -0.46 -1.20
N ARG A 84 -11.68 0.46 -1.62
CA ARG A 84 -12.40 1.34 -0.69
C ARG A 84 -13.40 0.58 0.17
N ALA A 85 -14.16 -0.35 -0.42
CA ALA A 85 -15.14 -1.16 0.31
C ALA A 85 -14.45 -2.06 1.36
N ALA A 86 -13.26 -2.57 1.04
CA ALA A 86 -12.47 -3.38 1.96
C ALA A 86 -11.79 -2.58 3.07
N LEU A 87 -11.48 -1.30 2.82
CA LEU A 87 -10.90 -0.38 3.81
C LEU A 87 -11.99 0.01 4.81
N ARG A 88 -12.29 -0.88 5.76
CA ARG A 88 -13.25 -0.62 6.82
C ARG A 88 -12.57 0.15 7.96
N PRO A 89 -12.90 1.43 8.18
CA PRO A 89 -12.61 2.04 9.47
C PRO A 89 -13.40 1.30 10.57
N PRO A 90 -12.96 1.31 11.83
CA PRO A 90 -13.76 0.84 12.95
C PRO A 90 -15.09 1.60 12.93
N PRO A 91 -16.21 0.96 13.31
CA PRO A 91 -17.50 1.64 13.39
C PRO A 91 -17.32 2.92 14.21
N ALA A 92 -17.72 4.06 13.64
CA ALA A 92 -17.76 5.31 14.37
C ALA A 92 -18.60 5.09 15.62
N THR A 93 -17.97 5.29 16.78
CA THR A 93 -18.66 5.26 18.09
C THR A 93 -19.40 6.57 18.28
#